data_AF-A0A933G367-F1
#
_entry.id   AF-A0A933G367-F1
#
_cell.length_a   1.000
_cell.length_b   1.000
_cell.length_c   1.000
_cell.angle_alpha   90.00
_cell.angle_beta   90.00
_cell.angle_gamma   90.00
#
_symmetry.space_group_name_H-M   'P 1'
#
loop_
_entity.id
_entity.type
_entity.pdbx_description
1 polymer ?
#
loop_
_entity_poly.entity_id
_entity_poly.type
_entity_poly.pdbx_seq_one_letter_code
_entity_poly.pdbx_strand_id
1 'polypeptide(L)'
;HPDYKMTDPPRTPVSTLIRAYDIGKAAGLRFVYPGNIPGGVGTRENTYCHQCGDLLIRRRGFYVEQNRMSADNCPKCGTRVPGVWEKSPPRRSTGTGIPMPVLL
;
A
#
# COMPACT_ATOMS: atom_id res chain seq x y z
N HIS A 1 2.95 -0.04 17.39
CA HIS A 1 2.92 1.43 17.48
C HIS A 1 2.58 1.96 18.88
N PRO A 2 3.10 1.39 19.99
CA PRO A 2 3.58 2.19 21.10
C PRO A 2 5.01 2.61 20.72
N ASP A 3 5.14 3.81 20.18
CA ASP A 3 6.40 4.29 19.60
C ASP A 3 7.01 5.38 20.48
N TYR A 4 8.34 5.41 20.53
CA TYR A 4 9.12 6.34 21.35
C TYR A 4 8.74 6.30 22.83
N LYS A 5 8.15 7.38 23.37
CA LYS A 5 7.78 7.53 24.78
C LYS A 5 6.35 7.08 25.10
N MET A 6 5.61 6.57 24.12
CA MET A 6 4.21 6.15 24.30
C MET A 6 4.16 4.69 24.74
N THR A 7 4.36 4.43 26.03
CA THR A 7 4.45 3.06 26.59
C THR A 7 3.13 2.51 27.13
N ASP A 8 2.19 3.39 27.48
CA ASP A 8 0.97 3.01 28.21
C ASP A 8 -0.09 2.31 27.34
N PRO A 9 -0.37 2.74 26.09
CA PRO A 9 -1.40 2.11 25.28
C PRO A 9 -0.89 0.83 24.60
N PRO A 10 -1.77 -0.17 24.39
CA PRO A 10 -1.42 -1.36 23.63
C PRO A 10 -1.15 -1.02 22.15
N ARG A 11 -0.46 -1.92 21.45
CA ARG A 11 -0.29 -1.79 19.99
C ARG A 11 -1.67 -1.73 19.32
N THR A 12 -1.85 -0.81 18.37
CA THR A 12 -3.06 -0.76 17.54
C THR A 12 -3.34 -2.13 16.91
N PRO A 13 -4.48 -2.78 17.21
CA PRO A 13 -4.80 -4.09 16.65
C PRO A 13 -4.97 -4.03 15.12
N VAL A 14 -4.61 -5.12 14.44
CA VAL A 14 -4.83 -5.28 12.99
C VAL A 14 -6.30 -5.08 12.62
N SER A 15 -7.22 -5.57 13.45
CA SER A 15 -8.67 -5.41 13.26
C SER A 15 -9.10 -3.94 13.21
N THR A 16 -8.47 -3.07 14.00
CA THR A 16 -8.74 -1.62 13.97
C THR A 16 -8.31 -1.01 12.64
N LEU A 17 -7.17 -1.45 12.08
CA LEU A 17 -6.70 -0.98 10.77
C LEU A 17 -7.62 -1.46 9.64
N ILE A 18 -8.07 -2.72 9.70
CA ILE A 18 -9.04 -3.26 8.73
C ILE A 18 -10.36 -2.49 8.82
N ARG A 19 -10.85 -2.21 10.03
CA ARG A 19 -12.07 -1.41 10.21
C ARG A 19 -11.93 -0.01 9.61
N ALA A 20 -10.80 0.65 9.81
CA ALA A 20 -10.53 1.97 9.23
C ALA A 20 -10.47 1.92 7.70
N TYR A 21 -9.88 0.86 7.13
CA TYR A 21 -9.88 0.62 5.69
C TYR A 21 -11.31 0.54 5.14
N ASP A 22 -12.15 -0.28 5.76
CA ASP A 22 -13.53 -0.51 5.30
C ASP A 22 -14.36 0.78 5.37
N ILE A 23 -14.20 1.58 6.43
CA ILE A 23 -14.84 2.90 6.56
C ILE A 23 -14.40 3.83 5.42
N GLY A 24 -13.09 3.91 5.15
CA GLY A 24 -12.56 4.76 4.07
C GLY A 24 -13.09 4.33 2.70
N LYS A 25 -13.14 3.03 2.42
CA LYS A 25 -13.73 2.49 1.19
C LYS A 25 -15.22 2.81 1.08
N ALA A 26 -15.99 2.63 2.15
CA ALA A 26 -17.42 2.95 2.19
C ALA A 26 -17.70 4.46 1.98
N ALA A 27 -16.80 5.32 2.45
CA ALA A 27 -16.86 6.77 2.21
C ALA A 27 -16.48 7.19 0.77
N GLY A 28 -16.16 6.24 -0.11
CA GLY A 28 -15.82 6.52 -1.51
C GLY A 28 -14.34 6.73 -1.79
N LEU A 29 -13.44 6.52 -0.81
CA LEU A 29 -12.00 6.57 -1.07
C LEU A 29 -11.59 5.45 -2.02
N ARG A 30 -10.94 5.84 -3.11
CA ARG A 30 -10.51 4.90 -4.17
C ARG A 30 -9.32 4.06 -3.71
N PHE A 31 -8.37 4.71 -3.04
CA PHE A 31 -7.11 4.11 -2.59
C PHE A 31 -6.96 4.32 -1.09
N VAL A 32 -6.96 3.22 -0.34
CA VAL A 32 -6.78 3.21 1.11
C VAL A 32 -5.71 2.17 1.40
N TYR A 33 -4.70 2.51 2.19
CA TYR A 33 -3.57 1.64 2.47
C TYR A 33 -3.38 1.53 3.98
N PRO A 34 -3.78 0.42 4.61
CA PRO A 34 -3.51 0.20 6.02
C PRO A 34 -2.00 0.05 6.23
N GLY A 35 -1.43 0.88 7.10
CA GLY A 35 0.02 0.98 7.29
C GLY A 35 0.57 0.20 8.48
N ASN A 36 1.88 0.35 8.71
CA ASN A 36 2.61 -0.04 9.91
C ASN A 36 2.66 -1.54 10.26
N ILE A 37 2.09 -2.41 9.42
CA ILE A 37 2.17 -3.87 9.57
C ILE A 37 2.34 -4.49 8.17
N PRO A 38 3.55 -4.45 7.57
CA PRO A 38 3.80 -5.00 6.24
C PRO A 38 3.38 -6.48 6.15
N GLY A 39 2.54 -6.85 5.18
CA GLY A 39 2.00 -8.21 5.05
C GLY A 39 0.92 -8.58 6.06
N GLY A 40 0.61 -7.72 7.04
CA GLY A 40 -0.31 -8.02 8.14
C GLY A 40 -1.77 -7.71 7.86
N VAL A 41 -2.09 -7.12 6.70
CA VAL A 41 -3.46 -6.72 6.32
C VAL A 41 -3.96 -7.46 5.07
N GLY A 42 -3.31 -8.58 4.74
CA GLY A 42 -3.59 -9.38 3.56
C GLY A 42 -3.35 -8.55 2.29
N THR A 43 -4.34 -8.52 1.40
CA THR A 43 -4.20 -7.82 0.11
C THR A 43 -4.49 -6.31 0.18
N ARG A 44 -4.87 -5.76 1.34
CA ARG A 44 -5.34 -4.38 1.48
C ARG A 44 -4.25 -3.31 1.34
N GLU A 45 -2.99 -3.73 1.31
CA GLU A 45 -1.86 -2.87 0.95
C GLU A 45 -1.68 -2.72 -0.56
N ASN A 46 -2.27 -3.60 -1.38
CA ASN A 46 -2.13 -3.55 -2.84
C ASN A 46 -2.90 -2.39 -3.47
N THR A 47 -2.47 -1.97 -4.65
CA THR A 47 -3.22 -1.04 -5.49
C THR A 47 -4.03 -1.80 -6.52
N TYR A 48 -5.33 -1.54 -6.53
CA TYR A 48 -6.27 -2.05 -7.52
C TYR A 48 -6.77 -0.93 -8.40
N CYS A 49 -7.11 -1.25 -9.65
CA CYS A 49 -7.72 -0.27 -10.54
C CYS A 49 -9.10 0.11 -10.02
N HIS A 50 -9.29 1.40 -9.73
CA HIS A 50 -10.58 1.92 -9.25
C HIS A 50 -11.74 1.79 -10.24
N GLN A 51 -11.47 1.51 -11.53
CA GLN A 51 -12.50 1.32 -12.54
C GLN A 51 -12.84 -0.16 -12.76
N CYS A 52 -11.84 -1.01 -13.00
CA CYS A 52 -12.06 -2.41 -13.40
C CYS A 52 -11.67 -3.45 -12.33
N GLY A 53 -11.15 -3.02 -11.18
CA GLY A 53 -10.75 -3.89 -10.08
C GLY A 53 -9.46 -4.70 -10.30
N ASP A 54 -8.78 -4.58 -11.45
CA ASP A 54 -7.56 -5.37 -11.71
C ASP A 54 -6.44 -5.00 -10.73
N LEU A 55 -5.65 -6.00 -10.32
CA LEU A 55 -4.47 -5.78 -9.48
C LEU A 55 -3.39 -5.06 -10.27
N LEU A 56 -3.05 -3.85 -9.85
CA LEU A 56 -2.06 -3.00 -10.53
C LEU A 56 -0.69 -3.11 -9.88
N ILE A 57 -0.64 -2.97 -8.55
CA ILE A 57 0.61 -3.01 -7.79
C ILE A 57 0.43 -3.95 -6.62
N ARG A 58 1.19 -5.05 -6.61
CA ARG A 58 1.33 -5.93 -5.45
C ARG A 58 2.47 -5.42 -4.59
N ARG A 59 2.24 -5.26 -3.28
CA ARG A 59 3.24 -4.76 -2.35
C ARG A 59 3.21 -5.48 -1.01
N ARG A 60 4.33 -5.37 -0.29
CA ARG A 60 4.51 -5.69 1.11
C ARG A 60 5.14 -4.48 1.80
N GLY A 61 4.37 -3.70 2.54
CA GLY A 61 4.78 -2.38 3.03
C GLY A 61 5.17 -1.47 1.87
N PHE A 62 6.39 -0.93 1.91
CA PHE A 62 6.95 -0.11 0.83
C PHE A 62 7.60 -0.93 -0.29
N TYR A 63 7.77 -2.24 -0.09
CA TYR A 63 8.38 -3.10 -1.11
C TYR A 63 7.36 -3.47 -2.19
N VAL A 64 7.62 -3.06 -3.42
CA VAL A 64 6.80 -3.40 -4.58
C VAL A 64 7.23 -4.75 -5.13
N GLU A 65 6.40 -5.77 -4.96
CA GLU A 65 6.66 -7.13 -5.46
C GLU A 65 6.36 -7.24 -6.96
N GLN A 66 5.37 -6.47 -7.44
CA GLN A 66 4.96 -6.44 -8.84
C GLN A 66 4.28 -5.11 -9.17
N ASN A 67 4.71 -4.46 -10.25
CA ASN A 67 4.09 -3.26 -10.82
C ASN A 67 3.65 -3.52 -12.28
N ARG A 68 2.33 -3.59 -12.49
CA ARG A 68 1.70 -3.80 -13.80
C ARG A 68 1.26 -2.50 -14.47
N MET A 69 1.53 -1.34 -13.88
CA MET A 69 1.16 -0.05 -14.48
C MET A 69 1.78 0.13 -15.86
N SER A 70 1.04 0.77 -16.74
CA SER A 70 1.53 1.26 -18.03
C SER A 70 1.58 2.78 -17.95
N ALA A 71 2.76 3.33 -17.63
CA ALA A 71 2.91 4.71 -17.20
C ALA A 71 1.95 5.03 -16.03
N ASP A 72 0.98 5.91 -16.24
CA ASP A 72 -0.05 6.27 -15.25
C ASP A 72 -1.41 5.60 -15.50
N ASN A 73 -1.48 4.58 -16.37
CA ASN A 73 -2.72 3.89 -16.73
C ASN A 73 -2.78 2.43 -16.26
N CYS A 74 -4.00 1.97 -16.01
CA CYS A 74 -4.31 0.55 -15.90
C CYS A 74 -4.09 -0.16 -17.25
N PRO A 75 -3.29 -1.23 -17.31
CA PRO A 75 -3.03 -1.94 -18.57
C PRO A 75 -4.25 -2.69 -19.10
N LYS A 76 -5.25 -2.98 -18.25
CA LYS A 76 -6.44 -3.77 -18.62
C LYS A 76 -7.56 -2.91 -19.22
N CYS A 77 -7.84 -1.74 -18.64
CA CYS A 77 -8.98 -0.90 -19.04
C CYS A 77 -8.59 0.51 -19.46
N GLY A 78 -7.30 0.85 -19.49
CA GLY A 78 -6.81 2.16 -19.91
C GLY A 78 -7.06 3.30 -18.92
N THR A 79 -7.86 3.09 -17.87
CA THR A 79 -8.18 4.16 -16.91
C THR A 79 -6.92 4.71 -16.26
N ARG A 80 -6.77 6.03 -16.28
CA ARG A 80 -5.70 6.76 -15.60
C ARG A 80 -5.82 6.59 -14.09
N VAL A 81 -4.71 6.25 -13.44
CA VAL A 81 -4.61 6.05 -11.99
C VAL A 81 -3.90 7.28 -11.41
N PRO A 82 -4.53 8.01 -10.48
CA PRO A 82 -3.91 9.19 -9.89
C PRO A 82 -2.66 8.80 -9.08
N GLY A 83 -1.61 9.61 -9.20
CA GLY A 83 -0.34 9.38 -8.51
C GLY A 83 0.80 10.19 -9.14
N VAL A 84 1.99 10.07 -8.56
CA VAL A 84 3.24 10.55 -9.15
C VAL A 84 3.92 9.34 -9.79
N TRP A 85 4.09 9.39 -11.10
CA TRP A 85 4.63 8.28 -11.89
C TRP A 85 5.92 8.71 -12.57
N GLU A 86 6.95 7.87 -12.44
CA GLU A 86 8.14 7.99 -13.25
C GLU A 86 7.81 7.65 -14.72
N LYS A 87 8.63 8.13 -15.67
CA LYS A 87 8.46 7.77 -17.09
C LYS A 87 8.61 6.26 -17.31
N SER A 88 9.52 5.64 -16.56
CA SER A 88 9.85 4.21 -16.64
C SER A 88 9.95 3.62 -15.24
N PRO A 89 8.82 3.43 -14.53
CA PRO A 89 8.85 2.93 -13.16
C PRO A 89 9.32 1.47 -13.15
N PRO A 90 10.12 1.05 -12.15
CA PRO A 90 10.58 -0.32 -12.06
C PRO A 90 9.40 -1.28 -11.87
N ARG A 91 9.54 -2.50 -12.41
CA ARG A 91 8.52 -3.56 -12.28
C ARG A 91 8.48 -4.20 -10.89
N ARG A 92 9.54 -4.02 -10.09
CA ARG A 92 9.71 -4.52 -8.71
C ARG A 92 10.73 -3.63 -7.99
N SER A 93 10.61 -3.48 -6.68
CA SER A 93 11.63 -2.86 -5.83
C SER A 93 12.94 -3.67 -5.84
N THR A 94 14.08 -3.00 -5.80
CA THR A 94 15.39 -3.62 -5.58
C THR A 94 15.65 -3.81 -4.07
N GLY A 95 16.60 -4.68 -3.72
CA GLY A 95 16.96 -4.94 -2.32
C GLY A 95 15.92 -5.77 -1.54
N THR A 96 16.00 -5.74 -0.21
CA THR A 96 15.21 -6.59 0.70
C THR A 96 13.88 -5.96 1.12
N GLY A 97 13.68 -4.66 0.87
CA GLY A 97 12.49 -3.94 1.35
C GLY A 97 12.44 -3.71 2.87
N ILE A 98 13.49 -4.12 3.58
CA ILE A 98 13.67 -3.86 5.00
C ILE A 98 14.27 -2.44 5.13
N PRO A 99 13.64 -1.52 5.88
CA PRO A 99 14.22 -0.21 6.15
C PRO A 99 15.62 -0.38 6.74
N MET A 100 16.60 0.39 6.24
CA MET A 100 17.93 0.35 6.83
C MET A 100 17.85 0.81 8.29
N PRO A 101 18.48 0.09 9.24
CA PRO A 101 18.57 0.58 10.59
C PRO A 101 19.27 1.93 10.58
N VAL A 102 18.69 2.91 11.29
CA VAL A 102 19.39 4.15 11.59
C VAL A 102 20.51 3.75 12.55
N LEU A 103 21.75 3.73 12.08
CA LEU A 103 22.92 3.57 12.95
C LEU A 103 22.93 4.80 13.87
N LEU A 104 22.67 4.55 15.16
CA LEU A 104 22.84 5.54 16.23
C LEU A 104 24.32 5.63 16.62
#